data_AF-A0A837BRT7-F1
#
_entry.id   AF-A0A837BRT7-F1
#
_cell.length_a   1.000
_cell.length_b   1.000
_cell.length_c   1.000
_cell.angle_alpha   90.00
_cell.angle_beta   90.00
_cell.angle_gamma   90.00
#
_symmetry.space_group_name_H-M   'P 1'
#
loop_
_entity.id
_entity.type
_entity.pdbx_description
1 polymer ?
#
loop_
_entity_poly.entity_id
_entity_poly.type
_entity_poly.pdbx_seq_one_letter_code
_entity_poly.pdbx_strand_id
1 'polypeptide(L)'
;MTLKGLIGSNKQRAIFIILLYFIFAVTGSLDQYFFQFAVNGLSVGNLPVYIRWQLIEFIPVVCGVFILPLATYLFNAQIQEYLDQLRRQMVDHFIMKTMRQSRKCRIICKAISIL
;
A
#
# COMPACT_ATOMS: atom_id res chain seq x y z
N MET A 1 14.39 -16.56 -3.01
CA MET A 1 14.44 -15.91 -1.68
C MET A 1 13.07 -16.03 -1.04
N THR A 2 12.97 -16.27 0.28
CA THR A 2 11.69 -16.36 0.99
C THR A 2 10.93 -15.04 0.94
N LEU A 3 9.59 -15.08 0.90
CA LEU A 3 8.67 -13.92 0.95
C LEU A 3 9.04 -12.88 2.03
N LYS A 4 9.64 -13.31 3.14
CA LYS A 4 10.18 -12.43 4.20
C LYS A 4 11.29 -11.47 3.73
N GLY A 5 12.08 -11.86 2.73
CA GLY A 5 13.16 -11.03 2.16
C GLY A 5 12.65 -9.91 1.24
N LEU A 6 11.51 -10.16 0.57
CA LEU A 6 10.82 -9.18 -0.28
C LEU A 6 10.31 -7.99 0.55
N ILE A 7 9.62 -8.32 1.66
CA ILE A 7 9.13 -7.35 2.64
C ILE A 7 10.30 -6.63 3.35
N GLY A 8 11.47 -7.27 3.44
CA GLY A 8 12.66 -6.71 4.07
C GLY A 8 13.31 -5.57 3.28
N SER A 9 13.31 -5.65 1.94
CA SER A 9 14.03 -4.68 1.09
C SER A 9 13.41 -3.28 1.08
N ASN A 10 12.11 -3.13 1.40
CA ASN A 10 11.41 -1.85 1.32
C ASN A 10 10.62 -1.51 2.60
N LYS A 11 11.07 -2.01 3.77
CA LYS A 11 10.43 -1.79 5.08
C LYS A 11 10.17 -0.32 5.37
N GLN A 12 11.08 0.56 4.99
CA GLN A 12 11.03 1.98 5.30
C GLN A 12 9.89 2.68 4.56
N ARG A 13 9.69 2.37 3.27
CA ARG A 13 8.54 2.85 2.48
C ARG A 13 7.22 2.28 3.01
N ALA A 14 7.19 1.00 3.37
CA ALA A 14 5.99 0.36 3.92
C ALA A 14 5.53 1.03 5.22
N ILE A 15 6.47 1.27 6.15
CA ILE A 15 6.20 1.95 7.42
C ILE A 15 5.71 3.37 7.17
N PHE A 16 6.30 4.09 6.22
CA PHE A 16 5.88 5.44 5.87
C PHE A 16 4.45 5.49 5.32
N ILE A 17 4.06 4.54 4.46
CA ILE A 17 2.70 4.44 3.92
C ILE A 17 1.69 4.11 5.02
N ILE A 18 2.01 3.18 5.92
CA ILE A 18 1.17 2.85 7.07
C ILE A 18 0.98 4.08 7.96
N LEU A 19 2.05 4.84 8.20
CA LEU A 19 2.00 6.05 9.02
C LEU A 19 1.16 7.15 8.35
N LEU A 20 1.25 7.31 7.03
CA LEU A 20 0.38 8.21 6.25
C LEU A 20 -1.10 7.85 6.36
N TYR A 21 -1.45 6.57 6.21
CA TYR A 21 -2.82 6.11 6.39
C TYR A 21 -3.31 6.24 7.83
N PHE A 22 -2.43 6.06 8.80
CA PHE A 22 -2.74 6.28 10.21
C PHE A 22 -3.07 7.76 10.48
N ILE A 23 -2.25 8.69 9.98
CA ILE A 23 -2.52 10.13 10.08
C ILE A 23 -3.85 10.46 9.41
N PHE A 24 -4.10 9.92 8.21
CA PHE A 24 -5.37 10.13 7.50
C PHE A 24 -6.58 9.68 8.33
N ALA A 25 -6.53 8.49 8.93
CA ALA A 25 -7.59 7.98 9.79
C ALA A 25 -7.81 8.84 11.04
N VAL A 26 -6.73 9.37 11.64
CA VAL A 26 -6.80 10.30 12.78
C VAL A 26 -7.48 11.60 12.37
N THR A 27 -7.12 12.19 11.21
CA THR A 27 -7.82 13.38 10.69
C THR A 27 -9.31 13.14 10.46
N GLY A 28 -9.70 11.98 9.93
CA GLY A 28 -11.12 11.63 9.77
C GLY A 28 -11.87 11.48 11.09
N SER A 29 -11.20 10.98 12.13
CA SER A 29 -11.79 10.88 13.48
C SER A 29 -11.91 12.25 14.15
N LEU A 30 -10.92 13.12 13.95
CA LEU A 30 -10.94 14.49 14.45
C LEU A 30 -12.03 15.32 13.78
N ASP A 31 -12.25 15.13 12.47
CA ASP A 31 -13.32 15.75 11.70
C ASP A 31 -14.70 15.47 12.32
N GLN A 32 -15.00 14.19 12.57
CA GLN A 32 -16.24 13.79 13.25
C GLN A 32 -16.39 14.39 14.65
N TYR A 33 -15.28 14.45 15.40
CA TYR A 33 -15.27 15.05 16.73
C TYR A 33 -15.58 16.55 16.67
N PHE A 34 -14.92 17.31 15.79
CA PHE A 34 -15.16 18.74 15.64
C PHE A 34 -16.57 19.05 15.13
N PHE A 35 -17.09 18.24 14.21
CA PHE A 35 -18.46 18.36 13.75
C PHE A 35 -19.47 18.24 14.90
N GLN A 36 -19.24 17.32 15.84
CA GLN A 36 -20.09 17.18 17.02
C GLN A 36 -20.07 18.43 17.93
N PHE A 37 -18.91 19.06 18.12
CA PHE A 37 -18.82 20.34 18.84
C PHE A 37 -19.52 21.48 18.11
N ALA A 38 -19.42 21.53 16.79
CA ALA A 38 -20.10 22.51 15.97
C ALA A 38 -21.63 22.38 16.14
N VAL A 39 -22.17 21.18 16.00
CA VAL A 39 -23.61 20.90 16.14
C VAL A 39 -24.10 21.20 17.56
N ASN A 40 -23.32 20.88 18.59
CA ASN A 40 -23.66 21.25 19.97
C ASN A 40 -23.75 22.78 20.15
N GLY A 41 -22.85 23.55 19.54
CA GLY A 41 -22.93 25.01 19.55
C GLY A 41 -24.20 25.53 18.86
N LEU A 42 -24.60 24.88 17.76
CA LEU A 42 -25.83 25.20 17.04
C LEU A 42 -27.09 24.86 17.85
N SER A 43 -27.08 23.76 18.59
CA SER A 43 -28.18 23.32 19.47
C SER A 43 -28.47 24.31 20.61
N VAL A 44 -27.48 25.10 21.01
CA VAL A 44 -27.62 26.16 22.03
C VAL A 44 -28.01 27.51 21.40
N GLY A 45 -28.26 27.54 20.08
CA GLY A 45 -28.59 28.75 19.32
C GLY A 45 -27.39 29.66 19.04
N ASN A 46 -26.15 29.18 19.25
CA ASN A 46 -24.93 29.96 19.12
C ASN A 46 -24.25 29.74 17.76
N LEU A 47 -24.75 30.43 16.75
CA LEU A 47 -24.22 30.46 15.37
C LEU A 47 -22.72 30.84 15.28
N PRO A 48 -22.22 31.85 16.02
CA PRO A 48 -20.79 32.20 16.02
C PRO A 48 -19.87 31.05 16.44
N VAL A 49 -20.29 30.23 17.41
CA VAL A 49 -19.51 29.06 17.89
C VAL A 49 -19.44 28.00 16.80
N TYR A 50 -20.52 27.75 16.08
CA TYR A 50 -20.53 26.83 14.93
C TYR A 50 -19.55 27.26 13.84
N ILE A 51 -19.58 28.54 13.43
CA ILE A 51 -18.69 29.06 12.37
C ILE A 51 -17.21 28.91 12.79
N ARG A 52 -16.89 29.15 14.06
CA ARG A 52 -15.53 28.97 14.59
C ARG A 52 -15.07 27.51 14.52
N TRP A 53 -15.94 26.55 14.86
CA TRP A 53 -15.60 25.13 14.76
C TRP A 53 -15.45 24.67 13.31
N GLN A 54 -16.29 25.16 12.40
CA GLN A 54 -16.18 24.85 10.97
C GLN A 54 -14.85 25.35 10.35
N LEU A 55 -14.36 26.50 10.79
CA LEU A 55 -13.05 27.02 10.36
C LEU A 55 -11.89 26.16 10.89
N ILE A 56 -12.03 25.57 12.08
CA ILE A 56 -11.02 24.67 12.65
C ILE A 56 -11.04 23.32 11.94
N GLU A 57 -12.22 22.80 11.61
CA GLU A 57 -12.45 21.57 10.84
C GLU A 57 -11.91 21.66 9.41
N PHE A 58 -11.84 22.86 8.84
CA PHE A 58 -11.28 23.06 7.50
C PHE A 58 -9.82 22.58 7.39
N ILE A 59 -9.01 22.72 8.44
CA ILE A 59 -7.60 22.35 8.46
C ILE A 59 -7.41 20.83 8.25
N PRO A 60 -7.98 19.93 9.08
CA PRO A 60 -7.84 18.50 8.89
C PRO A 60 -8.47 18.00 7.59
N VAL A 61 -9.57 18.61 7.12
CA VAL A 61 -10.21 18.25 5.84
C VAL A 61 -9.27 18.52 4.67
N VAL A 62 -8.69 19.72 4.59
CA VAL A 62 -7.73 20.06 3.54
C VAL A 62 -6.51 19.15 3.60
N CYS A 63 -5.96 18.89 4.80
CA CYS A 63 -4.86 17.93 4.95
C CYS A 63 -5.25 16.53 4.45
N GLY A 64 -6.45 16.04 4.77
CA GLY A 64 -6.94 14.73 4.33
C GLY A 64 -7.02 14.59 2.82
N VAL A 65 -7.46 15.64 2.11
CA VAL A 65 -7.55 15.68 0.64
C VAL A 65 -6.19 15.49 -0.03
N PHE A 66 -5.10 15.97 0.58
CA PHE A 66 -3.74 15.79 0.02
C PHE A 66 -3.07 14.48 0.46
N ILE A 67 -3.29 14.05 1.71
CA ILE A 67 -2.65 12.85 2.27
C ILE A 67 -3.12 11.58 1.55
N LEU A 68 -4.43 11.48 1.26
CA LEU A 68 -5.01 10.29 0.65
C LEU A 68 -4.44 9.95 -0.74
N PRO A 69 -4.41 10.87 -1.73
CA PRO A 69 -3.83 10.59 -3.03
C PRO A 69 -2.33 10.33 -2.95
N LEU A 70 -1.61 11.02 -2.05
CA LEU A 70 -0.18 10.77 -1.84
C LEU A 70 0.09 9.36 -1.30
N ALA A 71 -0.67 8.94 -0.28
CA ALA A 71 -0.58 7.59 0.28
C ALA A 71 -0.91 6.53 -0.76
N THR A 72 -1.96 6.77 -1.55
CA THR A 72 -2.40 5.86 -2.63
C THR A 72 -1.35 5.72 -3.72
N TYR A 73 -0.71 6.84 -4.13
CA TYR A 73 0.35 6.81 -5.12
C TYR A 73 1.56 5.99 -4.65
N LEU A 74 2.01 6.23 -3.42
CA LEU A 74 3.14 5.49 -2.82
C LEU A 74 2.82 4.00 -2.67
N PHE A 75 1.60 3.67 -2.26
CA PHE A 75 1.13 2.30 -2.15
C PHE A 75 1.14 1.57 -3.49
N ASN A 76 0.62 2.20 -4.55
CA ASN A 76 0.62 1.62 -5.88
C ASN A 76 2.04 1.39 -6.42
N ALA A 77 2.95 2.35 -6.21
CA ALA A 77 4.35 2.20 -6.58
C ALA A 77 5.00 1.01 -5.85
N GLN A 78 4.68 0.82 -4.56
CA GLN A 78 5.19 -0.29 -3.77
C GLN A 78 4.63 -1.65 -4.25
N ILE A 79 3.33 -1.72 -4.59
CA ILE A 79 2.72 -2.94 -5.14
C ILE A 79 3.36 -3.33 -6.47
N GLN A 80 3.61 -2.37 -7.36
CA GLN A 80 4.25 -2.65 -8.64
C GLN A 80 5.64 -3.27 -8.46
N GLU A 81 6.43 -2.73 -7.53
CA GLU A 81 7.76 -3.26 -7.22
C GLU A 81 7.69 -4.70 -6.67
N TYR A 82 6.73 -4.99 -5.79
CA TYR A 82 6.49 -6.36 -5.30
C TYR A 82 6.03 -7.31 -6.41
N LEU A 83 5.13 -6.86 -7.30
CA LEU A 83 4.64 -7.65 -8.43
C LEU A 83 5.76 -7.97 -9.42
N ASP A 84 6.64 -7.01 -9.72
CA ASP A 84 7.78 -7.23 -10.62
C ASP A 84 8.77 -8.23 -10.03
N GLN A 85 9.04 -8.15 -8.73
CA GLN A 85 9.91 -9.12 -8.06
C GLN A 85 9.28 -10.52 -8.04
N LEU A 86 7.98 -10.63 -7.77
CA LEU A 86 7.24 -11.91 -7.85
C LEU A 86 7.25 -12.48 -9.28
N ARG A 87 7.03 -11.63 -10.29
CA ARG A 87 7.08 -12.02 -11.70
C ARG A 87 8.45 -12.61 -12.06
N ARG A 88 9.54 -11.93 -11.69
CA ARG A 88 10.91 -12.44 -11.93
C ARG A 88 11.14 -13.79 -11.26
N GLN A 89 10.73 -13.94 -10.00
CA GLN A 89 10.86 -15.22 -9.28
C GLN A 89 10.08 -16.35 -9.94
N MET A 90 8.86 -16.10 -10.40
CA MET A 90 8.08 -17.10 -11.12
C MET A 90 8.75 -17.49 -12.44
N VAL A 91 9.16 -16.51 -13.24
CA VAL A 91 9.84 -16.74 -14.53
C VAL A 91 11.12 -17.56 -14.33
N ASP A 92 11.97 -17.20 -13.37
CA ASP A 92 13.21 -17.91 -13.09
C ASP A 92 12.94 -19.36 -12.66
N HIS A 93 11.92 -19.58 -11.82
CA HIS A 93 11.54 -20.92 -11.39
C HIS A 93 11.02 -21.77 -12.55
N PHE A 94 10.18 -21.19 -13.42
CA PHE A 94 9.66 -21.87 -14.60
C PHE A 94 10.76 -22.17 -15.62
N ILE A 95 11.64 -21.21 -15.93
CA ILE A 95 12.77 -21.41 -16.85
C ILE A 95 13.71 -22.50 -16.32
N MET A 96 14.06 -22.45 -15.03
CA MET A 96 14.92 -23.47 -14.41
C MET A 96 14.28 -24.86 -14.44
N LYS A 97 12.97 -24.96 -14.21
CA LYS A 97 12.23 -26.23 -14.29
C LYS A 97 12.20 -26.78 -15.72
N THR A 98 11.91 -25.93 -16.70
CA THR A 98 11.87 -26.30 -18.13
C THR A 98 13.25 -26.70 -18.66
N MET A 99 14.31 -25.97 -18.29
CA MET A 99 15.69 -26.30 -18.65
C MET A 99 16.15 -27.63 -18.05
N ARG A 100 15.68 -27.99 -16.85
CA ARG A 100 15.97 -29.28 -16.21
C ARG A 100 15.23 -30.44 -16.88
N GLN A 101 13.98 -30.23 -17.30
CA GLN A 101 13.19 -31.19 -18.09
C GLN A 101 13.82 -31.46 -19.47
N SER A 102 14.24 -30.41 -20.16
CA SER A 102 14.83 -30.50 -21.51
C SER A 102 16.20 -31.18 -21.50
N ARG A 103 17.02 -30.96 -20.45
CA ARG A 103 18.28 -31.70 -20.25
C ARG A 103 18.07 -33.20 -20.02
N LYS A 104 17.08 -33.58 -19.19
CA LYS A 104 16.74 -35.00 -18.99
C LYS A 104 16.33 -35.68 -20.31
N CYS A 105 15.48 -35.02 -21.10
CA CYS A 105 15.05 -35.55 -22.40
C CYS A 105 16.24 -35.71 -23.37
N ARG A 106 17.18 -34.76 -23.37
CA ARG A 106 18.39 -34.83 -24.20
C ARG A 106 19.34 -35.95 -23.77
N ILE A 107 19.48 -36.21 -22.47
CA ILE A 107 20.30 -37.32 -21.95
C ILE A 107 19.67 -38.67 -22.31
N ILE A 108 18.34 -38.80 -22.19
CA ILE A 108 17.60 -40.02 -22.54
C ILE A 108 17.72 -40.30 -24.05
N CYS A 109 17.53 -39.29 -24.92
CA CYS A 109 17.75 -39.46 -26.37
C CYS A 109 19.19 -39.86 -26.70
N LYS A 110 20.19 -39.31 -25.99
CA LYS A 110 21.59 -39.68 -26.21
C LYS A 110 21.88 -41.12 -25.76
N ALA A 111 21.26 -41.58 -24.67
CA ALA A 111 21.41 -42.96 -24.19
C ALA A 111 20.77 -43.98 -25.14
N ILE A 112 19.62 -43.65 -25.74
CA ILE A 112 18.92 -44.52 -26.70
C ILE A 112 19.67 -44.59 -28.05
N SER A 113 20.36 -43.53 -28.47
CA SER A 113 21.12 -43.50 -29.73
C SER A 113 22.45 -44.27 -29.69
N ILE A 114 22.92 -44.71 -28.52
CA ILE A 114 24.19 -45.44 -28.34
C ILE A 114 23.94 -46.96 -28.17
N LEU A 115 22.69 -47.36 -27.94
CA LEU A 115 22.25 -48.75 -27.87
C LEU A 115 21.80 -49.25 -29.25
#